data_AF-A0A7X7NWP8-F1
#
_entry.id   AF-A0A7X7NWP8-F1
#
_cell.length_a   1.000
_cell.length_b   1.000
_cell.length_c   1.000
_cell.angle_alpha   90.00
_cell.angle_beta   90.00
_cell.angle_gamma   90.00
#
_symmetry.space_group_name_H-M   'P 1'
#
loop_
_entity.id
_entity.type
_entity.pdbx_description
1 polymer ?
#
loop_
_entity_poly.entity_id
_entity_poly.type
_entity_poly.pdbx_seq_one_letter_code
_entity_poly.pdbx_strand_id
1 'polypeptide(L)'
;MPDVDPSKLIVILTQFLGKETLTVDIILLVVILFCIIMSAFFSATETVMSSSSVLRLHTLADEKVKGARKAIALAENFDKTVTAILIGNNIVNIGASTISGYIFARVVPNASVAGIISTAVMT
;
A
#
# COMPACT_ATOMS: atom_id res chain seq x y z
N MET A 1 23.36 9.72 -48.37
CA MET A 1 22.47 9.91 -47.21
C MET A 1 22.32 8.56 -46.53
N PRO A 2 22.51 8.43 -45.21
CA PRO A 2 22.32 7.15 -44.54
C PRO A 2 20.85 6.76 -44.64
N ASP A 3 20.59 5.60 -45.23
CA ASP A 3 19.27 5.01 -45.35
C ASP A 3 18.80 4.64 -43.93
N VAL A 4 17.91 5.45 -43.36
CA VAL A 4 17.32 5.17 -42.04
C VAL A 4 16.23 4.14 -42.26
N ASP A 5 16.63 2.87 -42.17
CA ASP A 5 15.76 1.72 -42.29
C ASP A 5 14.56 1.86 -41.31
N PRO A 6 13.30 1.92 -41.80
CA PRO A 6 12.11 2.12 -40.98
C PRO A 6 11.98 1.10 -39.85
N SER A 7 12.51 -0.11 -40.07
CA SER A 7 12.50 -1.19 -39.09
C SER A 7 13.34 -0.88 -37.84
N LYS A 8 14.46 -0.14 -37.98
CA LYS A 8 15.28 0.30 -36.82
C LYS A 8 14.56 1.33 -35.97
N LEU A 9 13.77 2.21 -36.60
CA LEU A 9 12.99 3.22 -35.90
C LEU A 9 11.88 2.59 -35.05
N ILE A 10 11.21 1.58 -35.60
CA ILE A 10 10.20 0.78 -34.88
C ILE A 10 10.86 0.04 -33.70
N VAL A 11 12.03 -0.58 -33.89
CA VAL A 11 12.73 -1.27 -32.79
C VAL A 11 13.14 -0.31 -31.67
N ILE A 12 13.63 0.88 -31.99
CA ILE A 12 13.98 1.92 -31.00
C ILE A 12 12.71 2.41 -30.28
N LEU A 13 11.61 2.64 -31.00
CA LEU A 13 10.33 3.01 -30.38
C LEU A 13 9.81 1.92 -29.43
N THR A 14 9.93 0.65 -29.83
CA THR A 14 9.45 -0.50 -29.04
C THR A 14 10.33 -0.71 -27.80
N GLN A 15 11.64 -0.53 -27.92
CA GLN A 15 12.58 -0.52 -26.79
C GLN A 15 12.32 0.65 -25.83
N PHE A 16 12.04 1.84 -26.35
CA PHE A 16 11.75 3.03 -25.56
C PHE A 16 10.41 2.90 -24.82
N LEU A 17 9.35 2.48 -25.52
CA LEU A 17 8.04 2.18 -24.94
C LEU A 17 8.10 1.04 -23.91
N GLY A 18 8.86 -0.03 -24.20
CA GLY A 18 9.01 -1.17 -23.30
C GLY A 18 9.81 -0.85 -22.04
N LYS A 19 10.85 -0.01 -22.15
CA LYS A 19 11.70 0.37 -21.02
C LYS A 19 11.00 1.33 -20.05
N GLU A 20 10.28 2.33 -20.57
CA GLU A 20 9.44 3.23 -19.75
C GLU A 20 8.36 2.44 -19.00
N THR A 21 7.72 1.47 -19.68
CA THR A 21 6.70 0.62 -19.05
C THR A 21 7.28 -0.23 -17.93
N LEU A 22 8.44 -0.85 -18.13
CA LEU A 22 9.10 -1.67 -17.12
C LEU A 22 9.52 -0.87 -15.87
N THR A 23 10.04 0.35 -16.04
CA THR A 23 10.38 1.24 -14.91
C THR A 23 9.14 1.64 -14.13
N VAL A 24 8.04 1.97 -14.81
CA VAL A 24 6.76 2.29 -14.18
C VAL A 24 6.23 1.09 -13.40
N ASP A 25 6.25 -0.12 -13.98
CA ASP A 25 5.76 -1.33 -13.30
C ASP A 25 6.54 -1.66 -12.02
N ILE A 26 7.87 -1.49 -12.04
CA ILE A 26 8.71 -1.67 -10.83
C ILE A 26 8.35 -0.63 -9.76
N ILE A 27 8.16 0.63 -10.14
CA ILE A 27 7.73 1.68 -9.20
C ILE A 27 6.38 1.32 -8.57
N LEU A 28 5.42 0.85 -9.37
CA LEU A 28 4.10 0.46 -8.86
C LEU A 28 4.16 -0.75 -7.93
N LEU A 29 5.04 -1.73 -8.19
CA LEU A 29 5.27 -2.86 -7.27
C LEU A 29 5.87 -2.39 -5.93
N VAL A 30 6.80 -1.44 -5.94
CA VAL A 30 7.34 -0.84 -4.71
C VAL A 30 6.24 -0.10 -3.94
N VAL A 31 5.35 0.61 -4.64
CA VAL A 31 4.20 1.28 -4.02
C VAL A 31 3.22 0.26 -3.40
N ILE A 32 2.92 -0.85 -4.08
CA ILE A 32 2.10 -1.92 -3.52
C ILE A 32 2.74 -2.50 -2.26
N LEU A 33 4.04 -2.80 -2.27
CA LEU A 33 4.75 -3.30 -1.10
C LEU A 33 4.68 -2.32 0.07
N PHE A 34 4.85 -1.03 -0.19
CA PHE A 34 4.68 0.02 0.80
C PHE A 34 3.25 0.06 1.37
N CYS A 35 2.23 -0.04 0.50
CA CYS A 35 0.84 -0.11 0.93
C CYS A 35 0.57 -1.33 1.84
N ILE A 36 1.11 -2.51 1.52
CA ILE A 36 0.96 -3.71 2.36
C ILE A 36 1.58 -3.49 3.74
N ILE A 37 2.79 -2.91 3.81
CA ILE A 37 3.44 -2.58 5.09
C ILE A 37 2.58 -1.59 5.90
N MET A 38 2.00 -0.59 5.23
CA MET A 38 1.14 0.40 5.87
C MET A 38 -0.16 -0.23 6.39
N SER A 39 -0.77 -1.15 5.63
CA SER A 39 -1.94 -1.93 6.05
C SER A 39 -1.63 -2.79 7.29
N ALA A 40 -0.49 -3.50 7.27
CA ALA A 40 -0.01 -4.29 8.40
C ALA A 40 0.25 -3.41 9.65
N PHE A 41 0.78 -2.20 9.47
CA PHE A 41 0.97 -1.25 10.56
C PHE A 41 -0.35 -0.82 11.21
N PHE A 42 -1.40 -0.55 10.42
CA PHE A 42 -2.72 -0.22 10.96
C PHE A 42 -3.32 -1.38 11.77
N SER A 43 -3.26 -2.61 11.24
CA SER A 43 -3.75 -3.80 11.93
C SER A 43 -2.96 -4.12 13.22
N ALA A 44 -1.64 -3.93 13.21
CA ALA A 44 -0.81 -4.07 14.41
C ALA A 44 -1.17 -3.01 15.47
N THR A 45 -1.42 -1.76 15.04
CA THR A 45 -1.82 -0.67 15.94
C THR A 45 -3.16 -0.96 16.60
N GLU A 46 -4.14 -1.48 15.86
CA GLU A 46 -5.43 -1.93 16.40
C GLU A 46 -5.24 -2.97 17.51
N THR A 47 -4.40 -3.98 17.28
CA THR A 47 -4.12 -5.05 18.24
C THR A 47 -3.40 -4.53 19.49
N VAL A 48 -2.41 -3.65 19.32
CA VAL A 48 -1.70 -3.04 20.45
C VAL A 48 -2.66 -2.19 21.28
N MET A 49 -3.50 -1.38 20.63
CA MET A 49 -4.43 -0.51 21.33
C MET A 49 -5.54 -1.31 22.03
N SER A 50 -6.04 -2.40 21.44
CA SER A 50 -7.10 -3.24 22.03
C SER A 50 -6.63 -4.06 23.22
N SER A 51 -5.35 -4.43 23.26
CA SER A 51 -4.74 -5.21 24.34
C SER A 51 -4.06 -4.35 25.42
N SER A 52 -3.95 -3.03 25.21
CA SER A 52 -3.30 -2.12 26.15
C SER A 52 -4.20 -1.80 27.35
N SER A 53 -3.66 -1.89 28.56
CA SER A 53 -4.34 -1.42 29.76
C SER A 53 -4.09 0.08 29.96
N VAL A 54 -5.16 0.87 30.05
CA VAL A 54 -5.12 2.32 30.34
C VAL A 54 -4.34 2.60 31.63
N LEU A 55 -4.51 1.77 32.67
CA LEU A 55 -3.79 1.89 33.93
C LEU A 55 -2.27 1.84 33.74
N ARG A 56 -1.78 0.90 32.92
CA ARG A 56 -0.35 0.77 32.62
C ARG A 56 0.17 1.97 31.81
N LEU A 57 -0.65 2.54 30.93
CA LEU A 57 -0.30 3.75 30.19
C LEU A 57 -0.17 4.97 31.11
N HIS A 58 -1.00 5.09 32.16
CA HIS A 58 -0.84 6.10 33.21
C HIS A 58 0.50 5.95 33.94
N THR A 59 0.88 4.73 34.33
CA THR A 59 2.20 4.48 34.97
C THR A 59 3.35 4.93 34.06
N LEU A 60 3.29 4.62 32.76
CA LEU A 60 4.30 5.04 31.79
C LEU A 60 4.32 6.57 31.60
N ALA A 61 3.17 7.24 31.72
CA ALA A 61 3.11 8.70 31.66
C ALA A 61 3.70 9.36 32.91
N ASP A 62 3.56 8.74 34.07
CA ASP A 62 4.18 9.18 35.33
C ASP A 62 5.70 8.99 35.31
N GLU A 63 6.18 7.91 34.69
CA GLU A 63 7.59 7.67 34.36
C GLU A 63 8.14 8.60 33.27
N LYS A 64 7.33 9.54 32.77
CA LYS A 64 7.67 10.51 31.71
C LYS A 64 8.12 9.86 30.40
N VAL A 65 7.63 8.65 30.10
CA VAL A 65 7.86 7.98 28.82
C VAL A 65 7.24 8.82 27.70
N LYS A 66 8.06 9.12 26.68
CA LYS A 66 7.62 9.90 25.52
C LYS A 66 6.46 9.19 24.82
N GLY A 67 5.39 9.94 24.53
CA GLY A 67 4.22 9.41 23.84
C GLY A 67 3.17 8.74 24.74
N ALA A 68 3.47 8.45 26.01
CA ALA A 68 2.53 7.80 26.92
C ALA A 68 1.22 8.59 27.08
N ARG A 69 1.29 9.93 27.23
CA ARG A 69 0.08 10.78 27.28
C ARG A 69 -0.76 10.74 26.01
N LYS A 70 -0.13 10.58 24.83
CA LYS A 70 -0.87 10.44 23.57
C LYS A 70 -1.54 9.07 23.50
N ALA A 71 -0.83 8.02 23.91
CA ALA A 71 -1.38 6.67 23.97
C ALA A 71 -2.58 6.58 24.92
N ILE A 72 -2.54 7.25 26.08
CA ILE A 72 -3.69 7.38 27.00
C ILE A 72 -4.88 8.01 26.27
N ALA A 73 -4.69 9.17 25.64
CA ALA A 73 -5.77 9.87 24.95
C ALA A 73 -6.41 9.02 23.82
N LEU A 74 -5.60 8.23 23.11
CA LEU A 74 -6.06 7.30 22.07
C LEU A 74 -6.80 6.09 22.67
N ALA A 75 -6.35 5.59 23.83
CA ALA A 75 -6.93 4.43 24.51
C ALA A 75 -8.24 4.80 25.22
N GLU A 76 -8.37 6.00 25.78
CA GLU A 76 -9.62 6.52 26.35
C GLU A 76 -10.68 6.76 25.27
N ASN A 77 -10.26 7.07 24.04
CA ASN A 77 -11.14 7.26 22.88
C ASN A 77 -11.05 6.09 21.89
N PHE A 78 -10.92 4.86 22.39
CA PHE A 78 -10.62 3.67 21.59
C PHE A 78 -11.59 3.48 20.41
N ASP A 79 -12.89 3.70 20.58
CA ASP A 79 -13.88 3.57 19.51
C ASP A 79 -13.56 4.48 18.30
N LYS A 80 -13.21 5.74 18.57
CA LYS A 80 -12.81 6.70 17.52
C LYS A 80 -11.47 6.32 16.91
N THR A 81 -10.54 5.86 17.74
CA THR A 81 -9.20 5.43 17.32
C THR A 81 -9.27 4.23 16.37
N VAL A 82 -10.00 3.16 16.74
CA VAL A 82 -10.18 1.98 15.89
C VAL A 82 -10.93 2.32 14.61
N THR A 83 -11.97 3.15 14.69
CA THR A 83 -12.67 3.62 13.49
C THR A 83 -11.71 4.33 12.52
N ALA A 84 -10.85 5.21 13.02
CA ALA A 84 -9.85 5.89 12.20
C ALA A 84 -8.79 4.93 11.62
N ILE A 85 -8.35 3.94 12.40
CA ILE A 85 -7.41 2.90 11.95
C ILE A 85 -8.03 2.07 10.81
N LEU A 86 -9.28 1.64 10.97
CA LEU A 86 -10.01 0.86 9.96
C LEU A 86 -10.21 1.67 8.66
N ILE A 87 -10.56 2.95 8.77
CA ILE A 87 -10.66 3.85 7.61
C ILE A 87 -9.30 3.97 6.90
N GLY A 88 -8.23 4.18 7.66
CA GLY A 88 -6.87 4.28 7.11
C GLY A 88 -6.45 3.00 6.38
N ASN A 89 -6.70 1.84 6.97
CA ASN A 89 -6.42 0.54 6.34
C ASN A 89 -7.19 0.37 5.02
N ASN A 90 -8.49 0.71 5.03
CA ASN A 90 -9.34 0.62 3.84
C ASN A 90 -8.86 1.54 2.71
N ILE A 91 -8.46 2.78 3.01
CA ILE A 91 -7.92 3.70 2.00
C ILE A 91 -6.66 3.12 1.36
N VAL A 92 -5.75 2.59 2.17
CA VAL A 92 -4.52 1.97 1.69
C VAL A 92 -4.83 0.76 0.80
N ASN A 93 -5.77 -0.09 1.20
CA ASN A 93 -6.13 -1.28 0.43
C ASN A 93 -6.82 -0.93 -0.91
N ILE A 94 -7.72 0.06 -0.94
CA ILE A 94 -8.34 0.54 -2.19
C ILE A 94 -7.28 1.12 -3.13
N GLY A 95 -6.35 1.93 -2.61
CA GLY A 95 -5.26 2.50 -3.40
C GLY A 95 -4.37 1.41 -4.01
N ALA A 96 -3.97 0.46 -3.18
CA ALA A 96 -3.20 -0.70 -3.62
C ALA A 96 -3.97 -1.49 -4.68
N SER A 97 -5.26 -1.78 -4.46
CA SER A 97 -6.13 -2.56 -5.36
C SER A 97 -6.25 -1.92 -6.74
N THR A 98 -6.39 -0.59 -6.76
CA THR A 98 -6.46 0.20 -7.99
C THR A 98 -5.16 0.09 -8.79
N ILE A 99 -4.01 0.21 -8.11
CA ILE A 99 -2.69 0.10 -8.74
C ILE A 99 -2.43 -1.32 -9.24
N SER A 100 -2.74 -2.33 -8.43
CA SER A 100 -2.63 -3.74 -8.81
C SER A 100 -3.48 -4.06 -10.04
N GLY A 101 -4.73 -3.59 -10.08
CA GLY A 101 -5.61 -3.76 -11.24
C GLY A 101 -5.03 -3.15 -12.51
N TYR A 102 -4.41 -1.98 -12.42
CA TYR A 102 -3.71 -1.34 -13.54
C TYR A 102 -2.52 -2.16 -14.06
N ILE A 103 -1.70 -2.73 -13.16
CA ILE A 103 -0.57 -3.60 -13.55
C ILE A 103 -1.09 -4.90 -14.18
N PHE A 104 -2.03 -5.58 -13.53
CA PHE A 104 -2.55 -6.87 -14.00
C PHE A 104 -3.26 -6.76 -15.35
N ALA A 105 -3.94 -5.65 -15.64
CA ALA A 105 -4.54 -5.39 -16.95
C ALA A 105 -3.52 -5.34 -18.10
N ARG A 106 -2.24 -5.05 -17.80
CA ARG A 106 -1.14 -5.01 -18.78
C ARG A 106 -0.39 -6.34 -18.88
N VAL A 107 -0.28 -7.05 -17.78
CA VAL A 107 0.51 -8.30 -17.69
C VAL A 107 -0.30 -9.54 -18.08
N VAL A 108 -1.62 -9.54 -17.84
CA VAL A 108 -2.47 -10.71 -18.07
C VAL A 108 -3.25 -10.54 -19.39
N PRO A 109 -3.03 -11.41 -20.40
CA PRO A 109 -3.71 -11.31 -21.70
C PRO A 109 -5.24 -11.46 -21.62
N ASN A 110 -5.74 -12.13 -20.57
CA ASN A 110 -7.16 -12.34 -20.32
C ASN A 110 -7.65 -11.41 -19.19
N ALA A 111 -8.34 -10.34 -19.56
CA ALA A 111 -8.88 -9.35 -18.63
C ALA A 111 -9.73 -9.95 -17.48
N SER A 112 -10.47 -11.04 -17.75
CA SER A 112 -11.27 -11.74 -16.74
C SER A 112 -10.42 -12.42 -15.66
N VAL A 113 -9.24 -12.93 -16.00
CA VAL A 113 -8.33 -13.57 -15.05
C VAL A 113 -7.54 -12.51 -14.27
N ALA A 114 -7.22 -11.39 -14.91
CA ALA A 114 -6.52 -10.25 -14.31
C ALA A 114 -7.27 -9.68 -13.08
N GLY A 115 -8.59 -9.49 -13.21
CA GLY A 115 -9.42 -8.96 -12.13
C GLY A 115 -9.54 -9.90 -10.94
N ILE A 116 -9.62 -11.21 -11.19
CA ILE A 116 -9.71 -12.23 -10.13
C ILE A 116 -8.41 -12.27 -9.32
N ILE A 117 -7.24 -12.28 -9.99
CA ILE A 117 -5.95 -12.34 -9.31
C ILE A 117 -5.69 -11.06 -8.51
N SER A 118 -6.00 -9.88 -9.07
CA SER A 118 -5.83 -8.61 -8.35
C SER A 118 -6.66 -8.55 -7.06
N THR A 119 -7.89 -9.06 -7.10
CA THR A 119 -8.78 -9.07 -5.93
C THR A 119 -8.30 -10.08 -4.88
N ALA A 120 -7.84 -11.25 -5.32
CA ALA A 120 -7.34 -12.31 -4.44
C ALA A 120 -6.04 -11.92 -3.72
N VAL A 121 -5.17 -11.13 -4.35
CA VAL A 121 -3.90 -10.67 -3.74
C VAL A 121 -4.11 -9.52 -2.76
N MET A 122 -5.17 -8.73 -2.94
CA MET A 122 -5.47 -7.53 -2.15
C MET A 122 -6.28 -7.76 -0.89
N THR A 123 -7.02 -8.88 -0.82
CA THR A 123 -7.87 -9.22 0.32
C THR A 123 -7.04 -9.94 1.38
#